data_AF-A0A9E3U200-F1
#
_entry.id   AF-A0A9E3U200-F1
#
_cell.length_a   1.000
_cell.length_b   1.000
_cell.length_c   1.000
_cell.angle_alpha   90.00
_cell.angle_beta   90.00
_cell.angle_gamma   90.00
#
_symmetry.space_group_name_H-M   'P 1'
#
loop_
_entity.id
_entity.type
_entity.pdbx_description
1 polymer ?
#
loop_
_entity_poly.entity_id
_entity_poly.type
_entity_poly.pdbx_seq_one_letter_code
_entity_poly.pdbx_strand_id
1 'polypeptide(L)'
;GMDCQAGSLVAAKMETGERLWETFDPVGAKRRVGHGTAFLVRHEKRFFLFSEQGDLILADLSPAGYVERGKFHVLEPTNEAFGRKVVWSHPAFAERCLFARNDRELVCVDLAEKR
;
A
#
# COMPACT_ATOMS: atom_id res chain seq x y z
N GLY A 1 5.57 8.59 0.55
CA GLY A 1 6.11 7.44 1.30
C GLY A 1 5.37 7.30 2.61
N MET A 2 5.51 6.16 3.29
CA MET A 2 4.87 5.96 4.60
C MET A 2 5.69 6.62 5.71
N ASP A 3 5.06 7.44 6.54
CA ASP A 3 5.66 7.99 7.75
C ASP A 3 5.72 6.92 8.84
N CYS A 4 6.92 6.62 9.33
CA CYS A 4 7.14 5.57 10.32
C CYS A 4 6.49 5.87 11.68
N GLN A 5 6.46 7.14 12.10
CA GLN A 5 5.92 7.51 13.42
C GLN A 5 4.40 7.64 13.42
N ALA A 6 3.83 8.17 12.34
CA ALA A 6 2.39 8.36 12.20
C ALA A 6 1.71 7.12 11.61
N GLY A 7 2.34 6.46 10.64
CA GLY A 7 1.71 5.45 9.80
C GLY A 7 0.85 6.03 8.68
N SER A 8 0.99 7.32 8.36
CA SER A 8 0.31 7.97 7.24
C SER A 8 1.12 7.82 5.94
N LEU A 9 0.42 7.75 4.82
CA LEU A 9 1.00 8.03 3.51
C LEU A 9 1.18 9.54 3.37
N VAL A 10 2.42 9.97 3.13
CA VAL A 10 2.79 11.38 3.01
C VAL A 10 3.37 11.66 1.62
N ALA A 11 2.98 12.78 1.02
CA ALA A 11 3.75 13.40 -0.06
C ALA A 11 4.59 14.55 0.49
N ALA A 12 5.85 14.59 0.08
CA ALA A 12 6.76 15.67 0.43
C ALA A 12 7.53 16.12 -0.80
N LYS A 13 7.88 17.40 -0.86
CA LYS A 13 8.85 17.91 -1.84
C LYS A 13 10.22 17.31 -1.55
N MET A 14 10.88 16.79 -2.58
CA MET A 14 12.15 16.10 -2.41
C MET A 14 13.28 17.06 -2.03
N GLU A 15 13.21 18.30 -2.51
CA GLU A 15 14.23 19.33 -2.33
C GLU A 15 14.17 19.96 -0.94
N THR A 16 12.95 20.16 -0.40
CA THR A 16 12.74 20.92 0.84
C THR A 16 12.27 20.06 2.01
N GLY A 17 11.77 18.84 1.76
CA GLY A 17 11.11 18.02 2.76
C GLY A 17 9.74 18.54 3.21
N GLU A 18 9.22 19.61 2.58
CA GLU A 18 7.91 20.17 2.88
C GLU A 18 6.82 19.14 2.60
N ARG A 19 6.00 18.84 3.60
CA ARG A 19 4.86 17.92 3.47
C ARG A 19 3.73 18.64 2.74
N LEU A 20 3.34 18.10 1.59
CA LEU A 20 2.25 18.62 0.76
C LEU A 20 0.90 18.16 1.29
N TRP A 21 0.80 16.87 1.64
CA TRP A 21 -0.40 16.25 2.18
C TRP A 21 -0.03 14.95 2.90
N GLU A 22 -0.96 14.48 3.74
CA GLU A 22 -0.91 13.17 4.37
C GLU A 22 -2.30 12.51 4.41
N THR A 23 -2.35 11.18 4.38
CA THR A 23 -3.58 10.39 4.52
C THR A 23 -3.31 9.05 5.21
N PHE A 24 -4.32 8.47 5.85
CA PHE A 24 -4.28 7.13 6.45
C PHE A 24 -5.10 6.10 5.65
N ASP A 25 -5.72 6.51 4.55
CA ASP A 25 -6.65 5.68 3.77
C ASP A 25 -6.03 4.36 3.28
N PRO A 26 -4.77 4.32 2.79
CA PRO A 26 -4.17 3.08 2.31
C PRO A 26 -4.00 2.01 3.40
N VAL A 27 -3.91 2.42 4.67
CA VAL A 27 -3.80 1.53 5.82
C VAL A 27 -5.12 1.39 6.58
N GLY A 28 -6.23 1.82 5.97
CA GLY A 28 -7.60 1.67 6.48
C GLY A 28 -7.83 2.28 7.86
N ALA A 29 -7.04 3.29 8.23
CA ALA A 29 -7.13 3.94 9.54
C ALA A 29 -7.71 5.34 9.40
N LYS A 30 -8.40 5.81 10.45
CA LYS A 30 -8.91 7.20 10.54
C LYS A 30 -8.02 8.13 11.35
N ARG A 31 -6.99 7.56 12.00
CA ARG A 31 -6.08 8.25 12.92
C ARG A 31 -4.73 7.56 12.91
N ARG A 32 -3.74 8.21 13.53
CA ARG A 32 -2.42 7.66 13.81
C ARG A 32 -2.51 6.23 14.35
N VAL A 33 -1.87 5.31 13.64
CA VAL A 33 -1.67 3.92 14.08
C VAL A 33 -0.21 3.68 14.49
N GLY A 34 0.72 4.49 14.00
CA GLY A 34 2.16 4.31 14.19
C GLY A 34 2.67 3.09 13.41
N HIS A 35 3.73 3.26 12.62
CA HIS A 35 4.29 2.19 11.78
C HIS A 35 3.29 1.54 10.80
N GLY A 36 2.23 2.26 10.42
CA GLY A 36 1.31 1.81 9.38
C GLY A 36 2.05 1.71 8.05
N THR A 37 1.92 0.55 7.39
CA THR A 37 2.69 0.25 6.18
C THR A 37 1.79 0.03 4.96
N ALA A 38 2.19 0.66 3.85
CA ALA A 38 1.77 0.27 2.51
C ALA A 38 3.02 0.32 1.60
N PHE A 39 3.22 -0.73 0.80
CA PHE A 39 4.32 -0.78 -0.16
C PHE A 39 3.90 -0.09 -1.46
N LEU A 40 4.62 0.97 -1.83
CA LEU A 40 4.33 1.77 -3.02
C LEU A 40 5.19 1.29 -4.20
N VAL A 41 4.53 0.81 -5.26
CA VAL A 41 5.18 0.39 -6.50
C VAL A 41 4.63 1.23 -7.64
N ARG A 42 5.50 2.00 -8.30
CA ARG A 42 5.12 2.81 -9.45
C ARG A 42 4.90 1.92 -10.67
N HIS A 43 3.79 2.12 -11.37
CA HIS A 43 3.50 1.49 -12.64
C HIS A 43 2.95 2.55 -13.62
N GLU A 44 3.78 2.93 -14.59
CA GLU A 44 3.51 4.03 -15.53
C GLU A 44 3.13 5.36 -14.82
N LYS A 45 1.88 5.78 -14.99
CA LYS A 45 1.28 7.00 -14.41
C LYS A 45 0.53 6.74 -13.10
N ARG A 46 0.47 5.48 -12.65
CA ARG A 46 -0.27 5.03 -11.46
C ARG A 46 0.65 4.37 -10.45
N PHE A 47 0.10 4.06 -9.29
CA PHE A 47 0.78 3.33 -8.24
C PHE A 47 -0.05 2.15 -7.76
N PHE A 48 0.62 1.02 -7.57
CA PHE A 48 0.11 -0.07 -6.74
C PHE A 48 0.55 0.20 -5.30
N LEU A 49 -0.40 0.18 -4.38
CA LEU A 49 -0.17 0.24 -2.94
C LEU A 49 -0.61 -1.09 -2.36
N PHE A 50 0.32 -1.84 -1.76
CA PHE A 50 -0.02 -3.06 -1.04
C PHE A 50 -0.04 -2.78 0.45
N SER A 51 -1.23 -2.77 1.05
CA SER A 51 -1.44 -2.38 2.44
C SER A 51 -1.06 -3.49 3.41
N GLU A 52 -0.71 -3.11 4.64
CA GLU A 52 -0.52 -4.08 5.73
C GLU A 52 -1.79 -4.86 6.08
N GLN A 53 -2.96 -4.45 5.58
CA GLN A 53 -4.21 -5.21 5.72
C GLN A 53 -4.36 -6.32 4.68
N GLY A 54 -3.41 -6.43 3.73
CA GLY A 54 -3.45 -7.41 2.65
C GLY A 54 -4.24 -6.96 1.42
N ASP A 55 -4.48 -5.65 1.28
CA ASP A 55 -5.18 -5.09 0.13
C ASP A 55 -4.21 -4.63 -0.95
N LEU A 56 -4.49 -4.98 -2.20
CA LEU A 56 -3.92 -4.33 -3.37
C LEU A 56 -4.80 -3.14 -3.76
N ILE A 57 -4.20 -1.95 -3.73
CA ILE A 57 -4.86 -0.69 -4.05
C ILE A 57 -4.21 -0.11 -5.30
N LEU A 58 -5.02 0.27 -6.28
CA LEU A 58 -4.57 1.09 -7.42
C LEU A 58 -4.90 2.54 -7.11
N ALA A 59 -3.90 3.43 -7.16
CA ALA A 59 -4.09 4.84 -6.86
C ALA A 59 -3.29 5.76 -7.79
N ASP A 60 -3.78 6.99 -7.92
CA ASP A 60 -3.00 8.09 -8.47
C ASP A 60 -2.42 8.92 -7.32
N LEU A 61 -1.10 9.17 -7.40
CA LEU A 61 -0.39 10.02 -6.45
C LEU A 61 0.12 11.25 -7.18
N SER A 62 -0.20 12.43 -6.66
CA SER A 62 0.25 13.71 -7.20
C SER A 62 0.51 14.72 -6.09
N PRO A 63 1.16 15.86 -6.36
CA PRO A 63 1.27 16.96 -5.40
C PRO A 63 -0.08 17.45 -4.87
N ALA A 64 -1.17 17.28 -5.64
CA ALA A 64 -2.51 17.69 -5.25
C ALA A 64 -3.19 16.69 -4.29
N GLY A 65 -2.76 15.42 -4.25
CA GLY A 65 -3.34 14.45 -3.34
C GLY A 65 -3.18 12.99 -3.76
N TYR A 66 -3.80 12.15 -2.94
CA TYR A 66 -4.04 10.71 -3.15
C TYR A 66 -5.45 10.51 -3.71
N VAL A 67 -5.57 9.73 -4.80
CA VAL A 67 -6.88 9.33 -5.35
C VAL A 67 -6.90 7.81 -5.53
N GLU A 68 -7.69 7.12 -4.71
CA GLU A 68 -7.95 5.68 -4.86
C GLU A 68 -8.78 5.40 -6.12
N ARG A 69 -8.32 4.48 -6.95
CA ARG A 69 -9.00 4.04 -8.18
C ARG A 69 -9.71 2.71 -8.01
N GLY A 70 -9.17 1.85 -7.16
CA GLY A 70 -9.76 0.56 -6.84
C GLY A 70 -8.98 -0.16 -5.76
N LYS A 71 -9.65 -1.08 -5.10
CA LYS A 71 -9.10 -1.88 -4.00
C LYS A 71 -9.57 -3.31 -4.15
N PHE A 72 -8.65 -4.24 -3.96
CA PHE A 72 -8.90 -5.68 -4.00
C PHE A 72 -8.18 -6.34 -2.82
N HIS A 73 -8.93 -7.07 -1.99
CA HIS A 73 -8.37 -7.81 -0.88
C HIS A 73 -7.69 -9.09 -1.40
N VAL A 74 -6.38 -9.22 -1.17
CA VAL A 74 -5.58 -10.30 -1.73
C VAL A 74 -5.45 -11.47 -0.76
N LEU A 75 -5.12 -11.18 0.51
CA LEU A 75 -4.86 -12.20 1.51
C LEU A 75 -4.99 -11.65 2.93
N GLU A 76 -5.25 -12.53 3.89
CA GLU A 76 -5.44 -12.13 5.28
C GLU A 76 -4.10 -11.88 6.01
N PRO A 77 -4.04 -10.88 6.91
CA PRO A 77 -2.92 -10.68 7.82
C PRO A 77 -2.71 -11.85 8.79
N THR A 78 -1.51 -12.41 8.81
CA THR A 78 -1.15 -13.52 9.72
C THR A 78 -0.15 -13.14 10.81
N ASN A 79 0.62 -12.07 10.59
CA ASN A 79 1.64 -11.63 11.53
C ASN A 79 1.09 -10.56 12.48
N GLU A 80 1.81 -10.23 13.55
CA GLU A 80 1.45 -9.17 14.49
C GLU A 80 2.59 -8.14 14.57
N ALA A 81 2.23 -6.86 14.42
CA ALA A 81 3.13 -5.75 14.68
C ALA A 81 2.40 -4.64 15.41
N PHE A 82 3.00 -4.14 16.50
CA PHE A 82 2.46 -3.03 17.28
C PHE A 82 0.98 -3.22 17.68
N GLY A 83 0.60 -4.46 18.05
CA GLY A 83 -0.76 -4.82 18.46
C GLY A 83 -1.78 -4.88 17.33
N ARG A 84 -1.35 -4.92 16.07
CA ARG A 84 -2.20 -5.06 14.88
C ARG A 84 -1.79 -6.29 14.10
N LYS A 85 -2.78 -6.93 13.45
CA LYS A 85 -2.46 -7.97 12.47
C LYS A 85 -1.98 -7.32 11.18
N VAL A 86 -0.88 -7.83 10.62
CA VAL A 86 -0.26 -7.27 9.43
C VAL A 86 0.17 -8.32 8.40
N VAL A 87 0.10 -7.93 7.14
CA VAL A 87 0.86 -8.51 6.03
C VAL A 87 2.08 -7.64 5.82
N TRP A 88 3.23 -8.04 6.39
CA TRP A 88 4.45 -7.25 6.31
C TRP A 88 5.46 -7.83 5.33
N SER A 89 5.00 -8.11 4.12
CA SER A 89 5.77 -8.66 3.02
C SER A 89 5.54 -7.81 1.77
N HIS A 90 6.63 -7.39 1.12
CA HIS A 90 6.52 -6.65 -0.13
C HIS A 90 6.05 -7.60 -1.25
N PRO A 91 5.05 -7.22 -2.07
CA PRO A 91 4.61 -8.05 -3.19
C PRO A 91 5.66 -8.06 -4.32
N ALA A 92 5.71 -9.12 -5.11
CA ALA A 92 6.48 -9.16 -6.35
C ALA A 92 5.55 -9.03 -7.57
N PHE A 93 6.07 -8.51 -8.67
CA PHE A 93 5.32 -8.37 -9.93
C PHE A 93 6.11 -9.04 -11.06
N ALA A 94 5.48 -9.95 -11.79
CA ALA A 94 6.04 -10.60 -12.97
C ALA A 94 4.91 -11.18 -13.82
N GLU A 95 5.11 -11.30 -15.14
CA GLU A 95 4.15 -11.94 -16.06
C GLU A 95 2.71 -11.38 -16.00
N ARG A 96 2.55 -10.08 -15.70
CA ARG A 96 1.25 -9.42 -15.44
C ARG A 96 0.50 -9.99 -14.23
N CYS A 97 1.22 -10.58 -13.29
CA CYS A 97 0.70 -11.04 -12.02
C CYS A 97 1.34 -10.29 -10.84
N LEU A 98 0.58 -10.18 -9.77
CA LEU A 98 1.09 -9.88 -8.43
C LEU A 98 1.27 -11.18 -7.66
N PHE A 99 2.43 -11.34 -7.03
CA PHE A 99 2.73 -12.41 -6.10
C PHE A 99 2.84 -11.84 -4.70
N ALA A 100 2.02 -12.33 -3.78
CA ALA A 100 2.03 -11.89 -2.38
C ALA A 100 1.97 -13.10 -1.45
N ARG A 101 2.51 -12.95 -0.24
CA ARG A 101 2.54 -14.04 0.75
C ARG A 101 2.21 -13.56 2.15
N ASN A 102 1.70 -14.47 2.95
CA ASN A 102 1.69 -14.38 4.41
C ASN A 102 2.37 -15.64 4.99
N ASP A 103 2.11 -15.97 6.26
CA ASP A 103 2.70 -17.14 6.92
C ASP A 103 1.97 -18.47 6.59
N ARG A 104 0.90 -18.42 5.78
CA ARG A 104 0.05 -19.57 5.43
C ARG A 104 0.02 -19.88 3.95
N GLU A 105 0.12 -18.86 3.09
CA GLU A 105 -0.04 -18.98 1.65
C GLU A 105 0.86 -18.03 0.87
N LEU A 106 1.13 -18.42 -0.37
CA LEU A 106 1.70 -17.59 -1.43
C LEU A 106 0.69 -17.58 -2.57
N VAL A 107 0.18 -16.42 -2.94
CA VAL A 107 -0.85 -16.26 -3.96
C VAL A 107 -0.29 -15.58 -5.21
N CYS A 108 -0.91 -15.88 -6.34
CA CYS A 108 -0.67 -15.24 -7.63
C CYS A 108 -1.99 -14.62 -8.10
N VAL A 109 -2.01 -13.30 -8.26
CA VAL A 109 -3.17 -12.52 -8.69
C VAL A 109 -2.93 -12.03 -10.11
N ASP A 110 -3.77 -12.47 -11.05
CA ASP A 110 -3.75 -12.00 -12.44
C ASP A 110 -4.19 -10.53 -12.50
N LEU A 111 -3.35 -9.68 -13.11
CA LEU A 111 -3.60 -8.25 -13.33
C LEU A 111 -3.90 -7.93 -14.79
N ALA A 112 -4.00 -8.94 -15.66
CA ALA A 112 -4.33 -8.74 -17.06
C ALA A 112 -5.76 -8.18 -17.20
N GLU A 113 -5.92 -7.27 -18.16
CA GLU A 113 -7.23 -6.80 -18.58
C GLU A 113 -8.03 -7.97 -19.15
N LYS A 114 -9.24 -8.18 -18.64
CA LYS A 114 -10.16 -9.16 -19.21
C LYS A 114 -10.62 -8.65 -20.57
N ARG A 115 -10.32 -9.42 -21.61
CA ARG A 115 -10.78 -9.20 -22.98
C ARG A 115 -12.25 -9.56 -23.14
#